data_AF-A0A379GJ26-F1
#
_entry.id   AF-A0A379GJ26-F1
#
_cell.length_a   1.000
_cell.length_b   1.000
_cell.length_c   1.000
_cell.angle_alpha   90.00
_cell.angle_beta   90.00
_cell.angle_gamma   90.00
#
_symmetry.space_group_name_H-M   'P 1'
#
loop_
_entity.id
_entity.type
_entity.pdbx_description
1 polymer ?
#
loop_
_entity_poly.entity_id
_entity_poly.type
_entity_poly.pdbx_seq_one_letter_code
_entity_poly.pdbx_strand_id
1 'polypeptide(L)'
;MLLPLYLQNGLGLKKGDRVALMMPNLLQYPIALFGILRAGMVVVNVNPLYTPRELEHQLNDSGATAIVIVSNFAHTLEKIVFNTSIKHVIFNTYGRSAISS
;
A
#
# COMPACT_ATOMS: atom_id res chain seq x y z
N MET A 1 12.41 -0.76 -8.41
CA MET A 1 13.40 -1.12 -7.36
C MET A 1 13.61 -0.03 -6.30
N LEU A 2 13.05 1.19 -6.43
CA LEU A 2 13.27 2.30 -5.48
C LEU A 2 12.25 2.40 -4.32
N LEU A 3 11.30 1.47 -4.20
CA LEU A 3 10.23 1.54 -3.20
C LEU A 3 10.73 1.72 -1.75
N PRO A 4 11.74 0.97 -1.25
CA PRO A 4 12.15 1.06 0.16
C PRO A 4 12.76 2.42 0.53
N LEU A 5 13.52 2.99 -0.40
CA LEU A 5 14.15 4.30 -0.22
C LEU A 5 13.08 5.41 -0.24
N TYR A 6 12.09 5.26 -1.11
CA TYR A 6 10.98 6.21 -1.23
C TYR A 6 10.07 6.19 0.00
N LEU A 7 9.74 5.01 0.54
CA LEU A 7 8.93 4.90 1.76
C LEU A 7 9.59 5.64 2.95
N GLN A 8 10.91 5.52 3.09
CA GLN A 8 11.65 6.16 4.19
C GLN A 8 11.93 7.65 3.95
N ASN A 9 12.53 8.00 2.80
CA ASN A 9 13.03 9.37 2.56
C ASN A 9 12.02 10.26 1.84
N GLY A 10 11.09 9.68 1.08
CA GLY A 10 10.05 10.43 0.37
C GLY A 10 8.79 10.64 1.20
N LEU A 11 8.31 9.58 1.87
CA LEU A 11 7.08 9.61 2.67
C LEU A 11 7.32 9.79 4.18
N GLY A 12 8.57 9.65 4.64
CA GLY A 12 8.90 9.81 6.06
C GLY A 12 8.38 8.69 6.96
N LEU A 13 8.02 7.53 6.39
CA LEU A 13 7.58 6.37 7.16
C LEU A 13 8.74 5.82 8.00
N LYS A 14 8.43 5.41 9.22
CA LYS A 14 9.40 4.92 10.21
C LYS A 14 9.33 3.41 10.35
N LYS A 15 10.38 2.85 10.96
CA LYS A 15 10.36 1.44 11.37
C LYS A 15 9.15 1.18 12.27
N GLY A 16 8.45 0.07 12.01
CA GLY A 16 7.21 -0.30 12.70
C GLY A 16 5.94 0.25 12.05
N ASP A 17 6.02 1.21 11.12
CA ASP A 17 4.84 1.68 10.38
C ASP A 17 4.27 0.54 9.53
N ARG A 18 2.94 0.54 9.39
CA ARG A 18 2.19 -0.51 8.70
C ARG A 18 1.82 -0.05 7.30
N VAL A 19 2.27 -0.82 6.32
CA VAL A 19 2.04 -0.57 4.90
C VAL A 19 1.17 -1.67 4.34
N ALA A 20 -0.03 -1.29 3.90
CA ALA A 20 -0.93 -2.17 3.19
C ALA A 20 -0.40 -2.45 1.77
N LEU A 21 -0.50 -3.70 1.34
CA LEU A 21 -0.06 -4.15 0.03
C LEU A 21 -1.24 -4.82 -0.67
N MET A 22 -1.83 -4.13 -1.64
CA MET A 22 -2.99 -4.58 -2.42
C MET A 22 -2.56 -4.78 -3.88
N MET A 23 -2.08 -5.98 -4.21
CA MET A 23 -1.66 -6.33 -5.56
C MET A 23 -2.05 -7.77 -5.89
N PRO A 24 -2.32 -8.10 -7.17
CA PRO A 24 -2.45 -9.49 -7.60
C PRO A 24 -1.09 -10.19 -7.62
N ASN A 25 -1.07 -11.49 -7.94
CA ASN A 25 0.13 -12.34 -8.06
C ASN A 25 1.05 -11.91 -9.23
N LEU A 26 1.67 -10.75 -9.09
CA LEU A 26 2.65 -10.18 -10.02
C LEU A 26 4.04 -10.30 -9.41
N LEU A 27 5.08 -10.30 -10.26
CA LEU A 27 6.48 -10.26 -9.81
C LEU A 27 6.80 -9.04 -8.92
N GLN A 28 5.98 -8.00 -8.99
CA GLN A 28 6.11 -6.80 -8.17
C GLN A 28 5.71 -7.03 -6.71
N TYR A 29 4.83 -8.01 -6.43
CA TYR A 29 4.39 -8.34 -5.08
C TYR A 29 5.56 -8.73 -4.17
N PRO A 30 6.40 -9.75 -4.49
CA PRO A 30 7.54 -10.10 -3.65
C PRO A 30 8.55 -8.96 -3.54
N ILE A 31 8.75 -8.17 -4.61
CA ILE A 31 9.66 -7.01 -4.58
C ILE A 31 9.15 -5.96 -3.58
N ALA A 32 7.86 -5.66 -3.58
CA ALA A 32 7.25 -4.70 -2.65
C ALA A 32 7.25 -5.24 -1.22
N LEU A 33 6.85 -6.50 -1.04
CA LEU A 33 6.86 -7.21 0.23
C LEU A 33 8.25 -7.14 0.89
N PHE A 34 9.29 -7.64 0.21
CA PHE A 34 10.64 -7.61 0.74
C PHE A 34 11.15 -6.18 0.90
N GLY A 35 10.74 -5.26 0.01
CA GLY A 35 11.10 -3.85 0.12
C GLY A 35 10.61 -3.18 1.40
N ILE A 36 9.35 -3.41 1.76
CA ILE A 36 8.72 -2.90 2.99
C ILE A 36 9.38 -3.55 4.21
N LEU A 37 9.55 -4.87 4.20
CA LEU A 37 10.20 -5.60 5.30
C LEU A 37 11.65 -5.13 5.51
N ARG A 38 12.42 -4.91 4.43
CA ARG A 38 13.79 -4.38 4.52
C ARG A 38 13.86 -2.95 5.04
N ALA A 39 12.81 -2.15 4.85
CA ALA A 39 12.70 -0.82 5.44
C ALA A 39 12.34 -0.87 6.95
N GLY A 40 12.14 -2.06 7.52
CA GLY A 40 11.76 -2.26 8.91
C GLY A 40 10.30 -1.93 9.21
N MET A 41 9.46 -1.91 8.17
CA MET A 41 8.02 -1.69 8.25
C MET A 41 7.27 -3.02 8.30
N VAL A 42 6.01 -2.98 8.71
CA VAL A 42 5.13 -4.14 8.80
C VAL A 42 4.23 -4.18 7.56
N VAL A 43 4.14 -5.35 6.92
CA VAL A 43 3.29 -5.53 5.74
C VAL A 43 1.90 -5.99 6.15
N VAL A 44 0.88 -5.29 5.67
CA VAL A 44 -0.53 -5.71 5.77
C VAL A 44 -0.97 -6.22 4.42
N ASN A 45 -1.21 -7.53 4.29
CA ASN A 45 -1.59 -8.12 3.01
C ASN A 45 -3.07 -7.88 2.72
N VAL A 46 -3.39 -7.21 1.61
CA VAL A 46 -4.75 -6.86 1.24
C VAL A 46 -5.13 -7.56 -0.05
N ASN A 47 -6.28 -8.24 -0.05
CA ASN A 47 -6.77 -8.92 -1.23
C ASN A 47 -7.37 -7.89 -2.21
N PRO A 48 -6.92 -7.86 -3.48
CA PRO A 48 -7.44 -6.93 -4.48
C PRO A 48 -8.93 -7.11 -4.80
N LEU A 49 -9.53 -8.26 -4.46
CA LEU A 49 -10.93 -8.59 -4.72
C LEU A 49 -11.90 -8.20 -3.59
N TYR A 50 -11.41 -7.56 -2.52
CA TYR A 50 -12.27 -7.12 -1.43
C TYR A 50 -13.25 -6.05 -1.88
N THR A 51 -14.46 -6.13 -1.32
CA THR A 51 -15.43 -5.05 -1.41
C THR A 51 -14.92 -3.81 -0.66
N PRO A 52 -15.41 -2.60 -0.98
CA PRO A 52 -14.99 -1.38 -0.27
C PRO A 52 -15.13 -1.49 1.25
N ARG A 53 -16.20 -2.10 1.74
CA ARG A 53 -16.45 -2.26 3.19
C ARG A 53 -15.43 -3.20 3.86
N GLU A 54 -15.10 -4.31 3.24
CA GLU A 54 -14.09 -5.25 3.76
C GLU A 54 -12.70 -4.60 3.77
N LEU A 55 -12.38 -3.86 2.70
CA LEU A 55 -11.14 -3.09 2.61
C LEU A 55 -11.06 -2.04 3.72
N GLU A 56 -12.12 -1.24 3.92
CA GLU A 56 -12.18 -0.24 4.98
C GLU A 56 -11.95 -0.85 6.37
N HIS A 57 -12.67 -1.94 6.68
CA HIS A 57 -12.50 -2.64 7.95
C HIS A 57 -11.06 -3.16 8.12
N GLN A 58 -10.46 -3.75 7.09
CA GLN A 58 -9.09 -4.26 7.16
C GLN A 58 -8.07 -3.14 7.38
N LEU A 59 -8.20 -2.02 6.67
CA LEU A 59 -7.26 -0.90 6.78
C LEU A 59 -7.33 -0.23 8.17
N ASN A 60 -8.54 -0.13 8.73
CA ASN A 60 -8.74 0.42 10.06
C ASN A 60 -8.29 -0.53 11.17
N ASP A 61 -8.62 -1.82 11.08
CA ASP A 61 -8.20 -2.84 12.06
C ASP A 61 -6.67 -3.01 12.07
N SER A 62 -6.06 -3.05 10.88
CA SER A 62 -4.61 -3.13 10.77
C SER A 62 -3.89 -1.85 11.16
N GLY A 63 -4.58 -0.69 11.22
CA GLY A 63 -3.98 0.61 11.49
C GLY A 63 -2.87 0.97 10.48
N ALA A 64 -3.05 0.59 9.22
CA ALA A 64 -2.12 0.94 8.14
C ALA A 64 -2.17 2.45 7.86
N THR A 65 -1.00 3.06 7.61
CA THR A 65 -0.87 4.50 7.31
C THR A 65 -0.45 4.76 5.87
N ALA A 66 -0.02 3.73 5.15
CA ALA A 66 0.28 3.77 3.73
C ALA A 66 -0.27 2.54 3.03
N ILE A 67 -0.60 2.66 1.75
CA ILE A 67 -1.02 1.54 0.90
C ILE A 67 -0.30 1.57 -0.45
N VAL A 68 0.24 0.42 -0.86
CA VAL A 68 0.76 0.18 -2.19
C VAL A 68 -0.29 -0.59 -2.97
N ILE A 69 -0.80 -0.01 -4.06
CA ILE A 69 -1.92 -0.55 -4.82
C ILE A 69 -1.64 -0.49 -6.33
N VAL A 70 -2.08 -1.51 -7.08
CA VAL A 70 -2.07 -1.45 -8.55
C VAL A 70 -3.24 -0.58 -9.03
N SER A 71 -3.00 0.33 -9.99
CA SER A 71 -3.97 1.32 -10.46
C SER A 71 -5.34 0.74 -10.83
N ASN A 72 -5.39 -0.50 -11.33
CA ASN A 72 -6.62 -1.22 -11.65
C ASN A 72 -7.59 -1.38 -10.46
N PHE A 73 -7.07 -1.39 -9.22
CA PHE A 73 -7.85 -1.56 -7.99
C PHE A 73 -8.05 -0.25 -7.22
N ALA A 74 -7.54 0.88 -7.74
CA ALA A 74 -7.64 2.20 -7.11
C ALA A 74 -9.08 2.62 -6.81
N HIS A 75 -10.02 2.30 -7.71
CA HIS A 75 -11.42 2.67 -7.60
C HIS A 75 -12.11 2.13 -6.33
N THR A 76 -11.66 1.00 -5.79
CA THR A 76 -12.18 0.44 -4.54
C THR A 76 -11.69 1.25 -3.35
N LEU A 77 -10.40 1.62 -3.36
CA LEU A 77 -9.78 2.45 -2.32
C LEU A 77 -10.35 3.87 -2.31
N GLU A 78 -10.55 4.48 -3.46
CA GLU A 78 -11.10 5.85 -3.58
C GLU A 78 -12.44 6.03 -2.85
N LYS A 79 -13.27 4.99 -2.81
CA LYS A 79 -14.58 5.02 -2.14
C LYS A 79 -14.48 5.08 -0.61
N ILE A 80 -13.37 4.63 -0.03
CA ILE A 80 -13.21 4.43 1.41
C ILE A 80 -12.00 5.15 2.00
N VAL A 81 -11.12 5.72 1.19
CA VAL A 81 -9.84 6.31 1.64
C VAL A 81 -10.06 7.36 2.74
N PHE A 82 -11.11 8.18 2.63
CA PHE A 82 -11.48 9.20 3.62
C PHE A 82 -11.99 8.63 4.94
N ASN A 83 -12.40 7.37 4.98
CA ASN A 83 -12.85 6.66 6.19
C ASN A 83 -11.72 5.84 6.83
N THR A 84 -10.48 5.98 6.35
CA THR A 84 -9.33 5.20 6.81
C THR A 84 -8.20 6.05 7.37
N SER A 85 -7.26 5.41 8.06
CA SER A 85 -6.03 6.05 8.56
C SER A 85 -4.93 6.18 7.49
N ILE A 86 -5.23 5.88 6.23
CA ILE A 86 -4.27 5.95 5.12
C ILE A 86 -3.93 7.42 4.82
N LYS A 87 -2.62 7.71 4.87
CA LYS A 87 -2.05 9.03 4.56
C LYS A 87 -1.31 9.04 3.23
N HIS A 88 -0.87 7.87 2.78
CA HIS A 88 -0.06 7.75 1.57
C HIS A 88 -0.58 6.63 0.68
N VAL A 89 -0.87 6.96 -0.58
CA VAL A 89 -1.28 6.00 -1.59
C VAL A 89 -0.20 5.93 -2.66
N ILE A 90 0.42 4.76 -2.79
CA ILE A 90 1.45 4.50 -3.80
C ILE A 90 0.83 3.69 -4.93
N PHE A 91 0.69 4.31 -6.10
CA PHE A 91 0.21 3.61 -7.29
C PHE A 91 1.36 2.91 -8.01
N ASN A 92 1.12 1.65 -8.33
CA ASN A 92 1.99 0.88 -9.20
C ASN A 92 1.26 0.60 -10.51
N THR A 93 1.63 1.32 -11.57
CA THR A 93 1.17 1.06 -12.92
C THR A 93 2.10 0.00 -13.53
N TYR A 94 1.57 -0.91 -14.34
CA TYR A 94 2.39 -1.84 -15.12
C TYR A 94 3.49 -1.07 -15.88
N GLY A 95 4.75 -1.18 -15.42
CA GLY A 95 5.90 -0.51 -16.01
C GLY A 95 6.23 0.92 -15.54
N ARG A 96 5.43 1.55 -14.66
CA ARG A 96 5.72 2.89 -14.08
C ARG A 96 5.07 3.09 -12.71
N SER A 97 5.84 3.50 -11.71
CA SER A 97 5.27 3.97 -10.43
C SER A 97 4.87 5.44 -10.58
N ALA A 98 3.59 5.76 -10.34
CA ALA A 98 3.08 7.12 -10.32
C ALA A 98 2.64 7.46 -8.88
N ILE A 99 2.98 8.65 -8.41
CA ILE A 99 2.79 9.06 -7.02
C ILE A 99 1.64 10.07 -7.00
N SER A 100 0.63 9.83 -6.16
CA SER A 100 -0.39 10.83 -5.81
C SER A 100 -0.26 11.10 -4.32
N SER A 101 0.10 12.33 -3.98
CA SER A 101 0.10 12.85 -2.61
C SER A 101 -1.28 13.30 -2.19
#